data_AF-A0A7C4D135-F1
#
_entry.id   AF-A0A7C4D135-F1
#
_cell.length_a   1.000
_cell.length_b   1.000
_cell.length_c   1.000
_cell.angle_alpha   90.00
_cell.angle_beta   90.00
_cell.angle_gamma   90.00
#
_symmetry.space_group_name_H-M   'P 1'
#
loop_
_entity.id
_entity.type
_entity.pdbx_description
1 polymer ?
#
loop_
_entity_poly.entity_id
_entity_poly.type
_entity_poly.pdbx_seq_one_letter_code
_entity_poly.pdbx_strand_id
1 'polypeptide(L)' 'MDERMSTDLNERKVSIDLDKLGQAFIVYDGATDTLHITLSDEEADEVVLLENGVIVQLKKGSIIGFSIPNVMRHG' A
#
# COMPACT_ATOMS: atom_id res chain seq x y z
N MET A 1 -5.17 -38.24 -10.22
CA MET A 1 -5.76 -37.39 -11.26
C MET A 1 -7.00 -36.76 -10.67
N ASP A 2 -7.21 -35.47 -10.60
CA ASP A 2 -6.39 -34.25 -10.74
C ASP A 2 -7.40 -33.17 -10.38
N GLU A 3 -7.23 -32.46 -9.27
CA GLU A 3 -7.94 -31.19 -9.05
C GLU A 3 -7.13 -30.40 -8.03
N ARG A 4 -5.91 -30.04 -8.44
CA ARG A 4 -5.20 -28.91 -7.86
C ARG A 4 -5.97 -27.66 -8.27
N MET A 5 -6.91 -27.25 -7.43
CA MET A 5 -7.49 -25.91 -7.48
C MET A 5 -6.40 -24.94 -7.01
N SER A 6 -5.47 -24.62 -7.91
CA SER A 6 -4.55 -23.51 -7.75
C SER A 6 -5.40 -22.24 -7.69
N THR A 7 -5.47 -21.64 -6.52
CA THR A 7 -6.12 -20.35 -6.34
C THR A 7 -5.18 -19.32 -6.96
N ASP A 8 -5.42 -18.94 -8.22
CA ASP A 8 -4.83 -17.79 -8.91
C ASP A 8 -5.27 -16.49 -8.21
N LEU A 9 -4.81 -16.30 -6.98
CA LEU A 9 -4.65 -15.00 -6.38
C LEU A 9 -3.20 -14.59 -6.69
N ASN A 10 -3.03 -13.37 -7.19
CA ASN A 10 -1.82 -12.55 -7.00
C ASN A 10 -0.93 -12.23 -8.23
N GLU A 11 -1.52 -11.93 -9.40
CA GLU A 11 -0.87 -11.06 -10.41
C GLU A 11 -1.66 -9.76 -10.67
N ARG A 12 -2.34 -9.22 -9.64
CA ARG A 12 -3.05 -7.95 -9.78
C ARG A 12 -2.02 -6.82 -9.90
N LYS A 13 -1.74 -6.40 -11.13
CA LYS A 13 -0.84 -5.28 -11.42
C LYS A 13 -1.45 -3.98 -10.89
N VAL A 14 -0.97 -3.54 -9.74
CA VAL A 14 -1.22 -2.20 -9.20
C VAL A 14 -0.24 -1.21 -9.81
N SER A 15 -0.67 0.03 -10.00
CA SER A 15 0.17 1.09 -10.59
C SER A 15 0.17 2.34 -9.73
N ILE A 16 1.30 3.04 -9.77
CA ILE A 16 1.46 4.39 -9.22
C ILE A 16 1.78 5.31 -10.39
N ASP A 17 1.08 6.42 -10.45
CA ASP A 17 1.45 7.53 -11.34
C ASP A 17 2.67 8.25 -10.74
N LEU A 18 3.78 8.26 -11.48
CA LEU A 18 5.03 8.86 -11.01
C LEU A 18 4.90 10.37 -10.80
N ASP A 19 4.01 11.05 -11.52
CA ASP A 19 3.77 12.49 -11.35
C ASP A 19 3.15 12.80 -9.97
N LYS A 20 2.45 11.81 -9.38
CA LYS A 20 1.88 11.92 -8.02
C LYS A 20 2.94 11.72 -6.93
N LEU A 21 4.02 10.99 -7.20
CA LEU A 21 5.10 10.82 -6.23
C LEU A 21 5.81 12.14 -5.91
N GLY A 22 5.96 13.04 -6.90
CA GLY A 22 6.53 14.37 -6.67
C GLY A 22 5.69 15.28 -5.78
N GLN A 23 4.41 14.93 -5.59
CA GLN A 23 3.44 15.66 -4.78
C GLN A 23 3.04 14.89 -3.51
N ALA A 24 3.72 13.77 -3.22
CA ALA A 24 3.39 12.92 -2.10
C ALA A 24 3.52 13.70 -0.78
N PHE A 25 2.50 13.59 0.06
CA PHE A 25 2.55 14.11 1.41
C PHE A 25 3.00 13.00 2.35
N ILE A 26 4.09 13.25 3.09
CA ILE A 26 4.72 12.24 3.94
C ILE A 26 4.65 12.71 5.38
N VAL A 27 4.05 11.89 6.24
CA VAL A 27 3.92 12.14 7.69
C VAL A 27 4.45 10.94 8.44
N TYR A 28 5.36 11.19 9.38
CA TYR A 28 5.76 10.20 10.36
C TYR A 28 4.96 10.41 11.65
N ASP A 29 4.20 9.39 12.06
CA ASP A 29 3.55 9.32 13.36
C ASP A 29 4.45 8.58 14.35
N GLY A 30 5.09 9.35 15.23
CA GLY A 30 5.97 8.81 16.28
C GLY A 30 5.24 8.08 17.41
N ALA A 31 3.93 8.24 17.56
CA ALA A 31 3.17 7.51 18.57
C ALA A 31 2.97 6.04 18.18
N THR A 32 2.81 5.79 16.88
CA THR A 32 2.59 4.44 16.31
C THR A 32 3.81 3.88 15.58
N ASP A 33 4.90 4.66 15.45
CA ASP A 33 6.07 4.34 14.62
C ASP A 33 5.66 4.02 13.18
N THR A 34 4.81 4.87 12.59
CA THR A 34 4.24 4.66 11.25
C THR A 34 4.60 5.79 10.31
N LEU A 35 5.10 5.45 9.12
CA LEU A 35 5.28 6.39 8.02
C LEU A 35 4.05 6.33 7.11
N HIS A 36 3.30 7.43 7.03
CA HIS A 36 2.18 7.60 6.12
C HIS A 36 2.62 8.37 4.88
N ILE A 37 2.31 7.82 3.69
CA ILE A 37 2.61 8.42 2.40
C ILE A 37 1.30 8.54 1.63
N THR A 38 0.83 9.75 1.45
CA THR A 38 -0.44 10.07 0.77
C THR A 38 -0.14 10.64 -0.62
N LEU A 39 -0.69 10.02 -1.66
CA LEU A 39 -0.53 10.42 -3.06
C LEU A 39 -1.77 11.13 -3.63
N SER A 40 -2.93 10.95 -2.99
CA SER A 40 -4.20 11.58 -3.33
C SER A 40 -5.04 11.78 -2.06
N ASP A 41 -5.84 12.84 -2.01
CA ASP A 41 -6.83 13.08 -0.92
C ASP A 41 -8.13 12.26 -1.13
N GLU A 42 -8.19 11.46 -2.19
CA GLU A 42 -9.35 10.61 -2.48
C GLU A 42 -9.54 9.51 -1.42
N GLU A 43 -10.79 9.15 -1.15
CA GLU A 43 -11.12 8.04 -0.27
C GLU A 43 -10.88 6.69 -0.98
N ALA A 44 -10.06 5.82 -0.38
CA ALA A 44 -9.77 4.49 -0.90
C ALA A 44 -11.03 3.63 -1.02
N ASP A 45 -11.16 2.86 -2.11
CA ASP A 45 -12.18 1.80 -2.20
C ASP A 45 -11.66 0.44 -1.74
N GLU A 46 -10.33 0.27 -1.64
CA GLU A 46 -9.69 -0.96 -1.23
C GLU A 46 -8.45 -0.66 -0.38
N VAL A 47 -8.22 -1.49 0.65
CA VAL A 47 -7.02 -1.46 1.50
C VAL A 47 -6.40 -2.85 1.52
N VAL A 48 -5.12 -2.93 1.16
CA VAL A 48 -4.37 -4.18 1.04
C VAL A 48 -3.24 -4.19 2.06
N LEU A 49 -3.16 -5.24 2.87
CA LEU A 49 -2.01 -5.51 3.74
C LEU A 49 -1.05 -6.44 3.00
N LEU A 50 0.17 -5.97 2.75
CA LEU A 50 1.23 -6.76 2.14
C LEU A 50 1.94 -7.64 3.18
N GLU A 51 2.62 -8.69 2.74
CA GLU A 51 3.33 -9.65 3.61
C GLU A 51 4.41 -9.01 4.47
N ASN A 52 5.01 -7.90 4.01
CA ASN A 52 6.00 -7.14 4.75
C ASN A 52 5.39 -6.12 5.75
N GLY A 53 4.07 -6.18 5.97
CA GLY A 53 3.37 -5.30 6.90
C GLY A 53 3.04 -3.91 6.36
N VAL A 54 3.36 -3.63 5.08
CA VAL A 54 2.97 -2.38 4.42
C VAL A 54 1.49 -2.41 4.08
N ILE A 55 0.80 -1.32 4.43
CA ILE A 55 -0.61 -1.13 4.11
C ILE A 55 -0.70 -0.24 2.87
N VAL A 56 -1.41 -0.69 1.83
CA VAL A 56 -1.59 0.03 0.57
C VAL A 56 -3.05 0.41 0.41
N GLN A 57 -3.31 1.67 0.09
CA GLN A 57 -4.64 2.20 -0.20
C GLN A 57 -4.80 2.35 -1.71
N LEU A 58 -5.89 1.78 -2.23
CA LEU A 58 -6.19 1.72 -3.66
C LEU A 58 -7.49 2.46 -3.97
N LYS A 59 -7.49 3.13 -5.12
CA LYS A 59 -8.69 3.65 -5.78
C LYS A 59 -8.76 3.13 -7.20
N LYS A 60 -9.78 2.33 -7.54
CA LYS A 60 -9.97 1.78 -8.91
C LYS A 60 -8.69 1.12 -9.47
N GLY A 61 -7.94 0.40 -8.62
CA GLY A 61 -6.69 -0.28 -9.00
C GLY A 61 -5.43 0.61 -9.06
N SER A 62 -5.54 1.91 -8.77
CA SER A 62 -4.41 2.83 -8.63
C SER A 62 -4.06 3.03 -7.17
N ILE A 63 -2.78 3.07 -6.85
CA ILE A 63 -2.32 3.37 -5.48
C ILE A 63 -2.49 4.86 -5.20
N ILE A 64 -3.19 5.17 -4.11
CA ILE A 64 -3.45 6.54 -3.65
C ILE A 64 -2.78 6.86 -2.31
N GLY A 65 -2.25 5.85 -1.63
CA GLY A 65 -1.48 6.02 -0.41
C GLY A 65 -0.94 4.70 0.11
N PHE A 66 0.01 4.78 1.04
CA PHE A 66 0.49 3.62 1.77
C PHE A 66 1.01 4.03 3.15
N SER A 67 0.94 3.09 4.10
CA SER A 67 1.44 3.25 5.46
C SER A 67 2.43 2.14 5.78
N ILE A 68 3.57 2.52 6.33
CA ILE A 68 4.67 1.63 6.68
C ILE A 68 4.83 1.68 8.20
N PRO A 69 4.28 0.69 8.94
CA PRO A 69 4.44 0.63 10.39
C PRO A 69 5.81 0.07 10.78
N ASN A 70 6.23 0.32 12.02
CA ASN A 70 7.49 -0.14 12.61
C ASN A 70 8.76 0.33 11.86
N VAL A 71 8.74 1.53 11.28
CA VAL A 71 9.83 2.05 10.45
C VAL A 71 11.17 2.14 11.21
N MET A 72 11.13 2.38 12.52
CA MET A 72 12.35 2.49 13.34
C MET A 72 12.83 1.17 13.96
N ARG A 73 12.08 0.06 13.85
CA ARG A 73 12.46 -1.24 14.45
C ARG A 73 13.54 -2.02 13.69
N HIS A 74 14.08 -1.48 12.60
CA HIS A 74 15.22 -2.05 11.88
C HIS A 74 16.55 -1.34 12.22
N GLY A 75 16.83 -1.15 13.51
CA GLY A 75 18.10 -0.63 14.04
C GLY A 75 18.73 -1.58 15.05
#